data_AF-M5DY49-F1
#
_entry.id   AF-M5DY49-F1
#
_cell.length_a   1.000
_cell.length_b   1.000
_cell.length_c   1.000
_cell.angle_alpha   90.00
_cell.angle_beta   90.00
_cell.angle_gamma   90.00
#
_symmetry.space_group_name_H-M   'P 1'
#
loop_
_entity.id
_entity.type
_entity.pdbx_description
1 polymer ?
#
loop_
_entity_poly.entity_id
_entity_poly.type
_entity_poly.pdbx_seq_one_letter_code
_entity_poly.pdbx_strand_id
1 'polypeptide(L)'
;MESNKSSPATGPLKIKKPKTKLIEIKNNKATFNEVIQLDLNPMIGVIGVAPSKEKGLIPCDTLDSHGGNMDAKIITEGSTLYLPVLAEGGLLALGDLHASMADGEMVTGLEVAGR
;
A
#
# COMPACT_ATOMS: atom_id res chain seq x y z
N MET A 1 7.99 -8.52 11.81
CA MET A 1 9.00 -7.45 11.82
C MET A 1 8.86 -6.78 10.47
N GLU A 2 8.43 -5.54 10.46
CA GLU A 2 7.84 -4.89 9.28
C GLU A 2 8.68 -3.71 8.83
N SER A 3 8.67 -3.36 7.55
CA SER A 3 9.64 -2.39 7.02
C SER A 3 9.02 -1.04 6.68
N ASN A 4 9.73 0.04 6.98
CA ASN A 4 9.48 1.38 6.43
C ASN A 4 10.77 1.85 5.74
N LYS A 5 10.68 2.26 4.48
CA LYS A 5 11.80 2.58 3.59
C LYS A 5 11.70 4.02 3.07
N SER A 6 12.83 4.66 2.81
CA SER A 6 12.86 5.99 2.19
C SER A 6 14.16 6.19 1.42
N SER A 7 14.14 6.91 0.30
CA SER A 7 15.34 7.12 -0.53
C SER A 7 15.34 8.47 -1.26
N PRO A 8 16.50 8.94 -1.77
CA PRO A 8 16.59 10.22 -2.49
C PRO A 8 15.75 10.34 -3.78
N ALA A 9 15.32 9.22 -4.35
CA ALA A 9 14.58 9.17 -5.61
C ALA A 9 13.10 8.78 -5.44
N THR A 10 12.60 8.71 -4.20
CA THR A 10 11.26 8.21 -3.87
C THR A 10 10.47 9.24 -3.07
N GLY A 11 9.19 9.41 -3.42
CA GLY A 11 8.26 10.29 -2.71
C GLY A 11 8.57 11.79 -2.89
N PRO A 12 7.73 12.67 -2.32
CA PRO A 12 7.85 14.13 -2.45
C PRO A 12 8.95 14.77 -1.59
N LEU A 13 9.59 14.03 -0.67
CA LEU A 13 10.55 14.57 0.29
C LEU A 13 11.99 14.52 -0.22
N LYS A 14 12.77 15.59 0.05
CA LYS A 14 14.21 15.64 -0.25
C LYS A 14 15.02 14.81 0.75
N ILE A 15 15.16 13.51 0.48
CA ILE A 15 15.93 12.58 1.30
C ILE A 15 17.39 12.53 0.81
N LYS A 16 18.36 12.59 1.74
CA LYS A 16 19.80 12.60 1.38
C LYS A 16 20.42 11.22 1.23
N LYS A 17 19.93 10.23 1.99
CA LYS A 17 20.45 8.86 2.01
C LYS A 17 19.29 7.88 2.20
N PRO A 18 19.35 6.71 1.57
CA PRO A 18 18.34 5.69 1.78
C PRO A 18 18.32 5.25 3.25
N LYS A 19 17.13 4.97 3.76
CA LYS A 19 16.92 4.40 5.09
C LYS A 19 15.90 3.30 5.03
N THR A 20 16.10 2.32 5.89
CA THR A 20 15.12 1.27 6.18
C THR A 20 15.07 1.10 7.67
N LYS A 21 13.86 0.97 8.19
CA LYS A 21 13.62 0.72 9.61
C LYS A 21 12.67 -0.44 9.75
N LEU A 22 13.08 -1.42 10.55
CA LEU A 22 12.19 -2.47 10.99
C LEU A 22 11.41 -1.97 12.21
N ILE A 23 10.09 -2.16 12.17
CA ILE A 23 9.15 -1.72 13.20
C ILE A 23 8.47 -2.96 13.75
N GLU A 24 8.47 -3.09 15.08
CA GLU A 24 7.78 -4.17 15.76
C GLU A 24 6.30 -3.83 15.89
N ILE A 25 5.44 -4.78 15.52
CA ILE A 25 4.00 -4.71 15.76
C ILE A 25 3.66 -5.72 16.85
N LYS A 26 3.11 -5.25 17.96
CA LYS A 26 2.68 -6.08 19.08
C LYS A 26 1.45 -5.45 19.74
N ASN A 27 0.52 -6.29 20.19
CA ASN A 27 -0.71 -5.84 20.86
C ASN A 27 -1.47 -4.75 20.09
N ASN A 28 -1.59 -4.92 18.76
CA ASN A 28 -2.25 -3.97 17.85
C ASN A 28 -1.66 -2.54 17.85
N LYS A 29 -0.36 -2.39 18.12
CA LYS A 29 0.38 -1.14 18.00
C LYS A 29 1.72 -1.36 17.32
N ALA A 30 2.18 -0.38 16.55
CA ALA A 30 3.48 -0.36 15.93
C ALA A 30 4.44 0.56 16.71
N THR A 31 5.55 0.02 17.21
CA THR A 31 6.52 0.79 18.00
C THR A 31 7.57 1.39 17.07
N PHE A 32 7.41 2.67 16.72
CA PHE A 32 8.39 3.37 15.88
C PHE A 32 9.69 3.62 16.67
N ASN A 33 9.60 4.10 17.91
CA ASN A 33 10.74 4.21 18.83
C ASN A 33 10.24 4.20 20.29
N GLU A 34 11.15 4.45 21.25
CA GLU A 34 10.86 4.54 22.70
C GLU A 34 9.72 5.51 23.07
N VAL A 35 9.41 6.48 22.19
CA VAL A 35 8.45 7.56 22.44
C VAL A 35 7.21 7.48 21.55
N ILE A 36 7.38 7.03 20.31
CA ILE A 36 6.35 7.04 19.27
C ILE A 36 5.82 5.63 19.06
N GLN A 37 4.54 5.45 19.37
CA GLN A 37 3.74 4.29 19.01
C GLN A 37 2.60 4.72 18.10
N LEU A 38 2.35 3.92 17.06
CA LEU A 38 1.30 4.17 16.08
C LEU A 38 0.15 3.19 16.31
N ASP A 39 -1.07 3.69 16.24
CA ASP A 39 -2.25 2.84 16.07
C ASP A 39 -2.23 2.22 14.66
N LEU A 40 -2.71 0.99 14.56
CA LEU A 40 -2.83 0.32 13.28
C LEU A 40 -4.10 0.78 12.56
N ASN A 41 -3.99 0.96 11.25
CA ASN A 41 -5.11 1.13 10.34
C ASN A 41 -4.86 0.27 9.10
N PRO A 42 -5.03 -1.07 9.22
CA PRO A 42 -4.65 -1.99 8.16
C PRO A 42 -5.40 -1.71 6.85
N MET A 43 -4.70 -1.77 5.73
CA MET A 43 -5.27 -1.50 4.41
C MET A 43 -4.60 -2.31 3.31
N ILE A 44 -5.25 -2.36 2.15
CA ILE A 44 -4.71 -2.93 0.91
C ILE A 44 -4.23 -1.77 0.03
N GLY A 45 -2.93 -1.68 -0.25
CA GLY A 45 -2.34 -0.66 -1.13
C GLY A 45 -2.58 -0.96 -2.61
N VAL A 46 -2.35 -2.20 -3.02
CA VAL A 46 -2.55 -2.68 -4.39
C VAL A 46 -3.77 -3.58 -4.47
N ILE A 47 -4.79 -3.18 -5.23
CA ILE A 47 -5.95 -4.01 -5.56
C ILE A 47 -6.49 -3.64 -6.93
N GLY A 48 -6.74 -4.65 -7.77
CA GLY A 48 -7.17 -4.39 -9.14
C GLY A 48 -7.67 -5.62 -9.87
N VAL A 49 -8.30 -5.37 -11.01
CA VAL A 49 -8.73 -6.38 -11.99
C VAL A 49 -7.86 -6.27 -13.23
N ALA A 50 -7.86 -7.27 -14.12
CA ALA A 50 -7.11 -7.18 -15.35
C ALA A 50 -7.54 -5.96 -16.19
N PRO A 51 -6.57 -5.17 -16.72
CA PRO A 51 -6.85 -4.09 -17.66
C PRO A 51 -7.55 -4.59 -18.92
N SER A 52 -8.13 -3.65 -19.68
CA SER A 52 -8.65 -3.98 -21.01
C SER A 52 -7.51 -4.44 -21.93
N LYS A 53 -7.86 -5.28 -22.92
CA LYS A 53 -6.86 -5.82 -23.86
C LYS A 53 -6.13 -4.71 -24.64
N GLU A 54 -6.80 -3.59 -24.90
CA GLU A 54 -6.22 -2.43 -25.60
C GLU A 54 -5.18 -1.71 -24.76
N LYS A 55 -5.38 -1.63 -23.43
CA LYS A 55 -4.38 -1.06 -22.52
C LYS A 55 -3.17 -1.96 -22.32
N GLY A 56 -3.35 -3.28 -22.46
CA GLY A 56 -2.26 -4.24 -22.31
C GLY A 56 -1.79 -4.37 -20.85
N LEU A 57 -0.49 -4.62 -20.66
CA LEU A 57 0.09 -4.84 -19.35
C LEU A 57 0.34 -3.52 -18.62
N ILE A 58 -0.18 -3.41 -17.40
CA ILE A 58 0.09 -2.30 -16.50
C ILE A 58 0.81 -2.86 -15.26
N PRO A 59 1.98 -2.32 -14.88
CA PRO A 59 2.68 -2.73 -13.67
C PRO A 59 1.85 -2.53 -12.40
N CYS A 60 2.05 -3.38 -11.39
CA CYS A 60 1.27 -3.32 -10.15
C CYS A 60 1.44 -2.02 -9.35
N ASP A 61 2.56 -1.30 -9.54
CA ASP A 61 2.89 -0.04 -8.87
C ASP A 61 2.18 1.19 -9.49
N THR A 62 1.41 0.99 -10.55
CA THR A 62 0.77 2.05 -11.32
C THR A 62 -0.74 2.04 -11.11
N LEU A 63 -1.28 3.18 -10.69
CA LEU A 63 -2.73 3.41 -10.62
C LEU A 63 -3.31 3.63 -12.03
N ASP A 64 -4.42 2.95 -12.33
CA ASP A 64 -5.24 3.25 -13.51
C ASP A 64 -6.71 2.83 -13.28
N SER A 65 -7.55 2.91 -14.32
CA SER A 65 -8.99 2.62 -14.27
C SER A 65 -9.36 1.21 -13.80
N HIS A 66 -8.42 0.26 -13.86
CA HIS A 66 -8.61 -1.13 -13.41
C HIS A 66 -8.30 -1.32 -11.91
N GLY A 67 -7.85 -0.25 -11.25
CA GLY A 67 -7.27 -0.27 -9.92
C GLY A 67 -5.74 -0.21 -9.99
N GLY A 68 -5.06 -1.15 -9.31
CA GLY A 68 -3.61 -1.16 -9.20
C GLY A 68 -3.16 -0.53 -7.88
N ASN A 69 -2.07 0.24 -7.90
CA ASN A 69 -1.51 0.87 -6.71
C ASN A 69 -2.31 2.10 -6.28
N MET A 70 -3.38 1.90 -5.51
CA MET A 70 -4.27 2.99 -5.11
C MET A 70 -3.79 3.72 -3.87
N ASP A 71 -3.12 3.00 -2.95
CA ASP A 71 -2.69 3.51 -1.66
C ASP A 71 -3.75 4.37 -0.95
N ALA A 72 -4.98 3.85 -0.98
CA ALA A 72 -6.13 4.50 -0.36
C ALA A 72 -6.41 3.88 1.01
N LYS A 73 -6.15 4.62 2.09
CA LYS A 73 -6.36 4.17 3.49
C LYS A 73 -7.78 3.70 3.81
N ILE A 74 -8.74 4.03 2.95
CA ILE A 74 -10.15 3.64 3.09
C ILE A 74 -10.43 2.23 2.55
N ILE A 75 -9.48 1.58 1.87
CA ILE A 75 -9.57 0.19 1.43
C ILE A 75 -9.15 -0.70 2.60
N THR A 76 -10.07 -0.86 3.55
CA THR A 76 -9.87 -1.55 4.83
C THR A 76 -11.03 -2.53 5.11
N GLU A 77 -10.99 -3.21 6.25
CA GLU A 77 -12.04 -4.12 6.68
C GLU A 77 -13.41 -3.44 6.70
N GLY A 78 -14.42 -4.10 6.12
CA GLY A 78 -15.78 -3.56 6.00
C GLY A 78 -16.02 -2.67 4.78
N SER A 79 -14.99 -2.30 4.02
CA SER A 79 -15.16 -1.55 2.78
C SER A 79 -15.69 -2.41 1.63
N THR A 80 -16.48 -1.80 0.75
CA THR A 80 -16.86 -2.39 -0.55
C THR A 80 -16.23 -1.57 -1.66
N LEU A 81 -15.37 -2.20 -2.46
CA LEU A 81 -14.68 -1.58 -3.60
C LEU A 81 -15.31 -2.05 -4.91
N TYR A 82 -15.66 -1.10 -5.77
CA TYR A 82 -16.23 -1.37 -7.09
C TYR A 82 -15.16 -1.13 -8.16
N LEU A 83 -14.85 -2.17 -8.93
CA LEU A 83 -13.88 -2.11 -10.03
C LEU A 83 -14.57 -2.45 -11.36
N PRO A 84 -14.22 -1.78 -12.47
CA PRO A 84 -14.80 -2.09 -13.77
C PRO A 84 -14.23 -3.41 -14.30
N VAL A 85 -15.10 -4.36 -14.66
CA VAL A 85 -14.67 -5.61 -15.29
C VAL A 85 -14.35 -5.33 -16.77
N LEU A 86 -13.06 -5.18 -17.08
CA LEU A 86 -12.55 -4.85 -18.42
C LEU A 86 -12.04 -6.07 -19.20
N ALA A 87 -11.85 -7.20 -18.50
CA ALA A 87 -11.49 -8.50 -19.06
C ALA A 87 -12.41 -9.59 -18.48
N GLU A 88 -12.60 -10.69 -19.23
CA GLU A 88 -13.46 -11.79 -18.82
C GLU A 88 -13.05 -12.34 -17.44
N GLY A 89 -14.02 -12.52 -16.55
CA GLY A 89 -13.80 -13.00 -15.19
C GLY A 89 -13.15 -11.99 -14.23
N GLY A 90 -12.85 -10.76 -14.68
CA GLY A 90 -12.23 -9.71 -13.88
C GLY A 90 -10.75 -9.96 -13.56
N LEU A 91 -10.36 -11.19 -13.22
CA LEU A 91 -8.98 -11.56 -12.88
C LEU A 91 -8.42 -10.70 -11.73
N LEU A 92 -9.15 -10.68 -10.61
CA LEU A 92 -8.81 -9.92 -9.41
C LEU A 92 -7.45 -10.33 -8.83
N ALA A 93 -6.62 -9.34 -8.51
CA ALA A 93 -5.38 -9.49 -7.75
C ALA A 93 -5.28 -8.41 -6.68
N LEU A 94 -4.59 -8.72 -5.58
CA LEU A 94 -4.32 -7.78 -4.49
C LEU A 94 -2.98 -8.09 -3.80
N GLY A 95 -2.41 -7.08 -3.15
CA GLY A 95 -1.16 -7.16 -2.42
C GLY A 95 -0.84 -5.84 -1.73
N ASP A 96 0.43 -5.67 -1.34
CA ASP A 96 0.95 -4.42 -0.77
C ASP A 96 0.17 -3.96 0.47
N LEU A 97 0.18 -4.81 1.48
CA LEU A 97 -0.56 -4.54 2.70
C LEU A 97 0.23 -3.57 3.58
N HIS A 98 -0.48 -2.56 4.09
CA HIS A 98 0.05 -1.65 5.09
C HIS A 98 -0.62 -1.91 6.43
N ALA A 99 0.16 -2.10 7.49
CA ALA A 99 -0.40 -2.13 8.85
C ALA A 99 -0.81 -0.74 9.35
N SER A 100 -0.17 0.30 8.80
CA SER A 100 -0.58 1.69 8.99
C SER A 100 -0.04 2.57 7.87
N MET A 101 -0.88 3.45 7.33
CA MET A 101 -0.49 4.46 6.34
C MET A 101 -1.45 5.66 6.43
N ALA A 102 -0.94 6.85 6.12
CA ALA A 102 -1.72 8.08 6.07
C ALA A 102 -1.93 8.56 4.63
N ASP A 103 -2.84 9.52 4.44
CA ASP A 103 -3.13 10.08 3.12
C ASP A 103 -1.87 10.67 2.46
N GLY A 104 -1.75 10.42 1.16
CA GLY A 104 -0.70 10.98 0.31
C GLY A 104 0.64 10.26 0.40
N GLU A 105 0.78 9.24 1.25
CA GLU A 105 1.93 8.34 1.31
C GLU A 105 3.29 9.07 1.10
N MET A 106 3.54 10.09 1.92
CA MET A 106 4.67 11.02 1.69
C MET A 106 6.06 10.35 1.67
N VAL A 107 6.15 9.09 2.11
CA VAL A 107 7.38 8.31 2.10
C VAL A 107 7.09 6.86 1.69
N THR A 108 6.31 6.14 2.51
CA THR A 108 5.83 4.76 2.32
C THR A 108 4.91 4.40 3.50
N GLY A 109 4.08 3.38 3.36
CA GLY A 109 3.36 2.76 4.47
C GLY A 109 4.25 2.03 5.48
N LEU A 110 3.59 1.41 6.47
CA LEU A 110 4.19 0.35 7.29
C LEU A 110 3.96 -0.98 6.58
N GLU A 111 4.92 -1.39 5.76
CA GLU A 111 4.84 -2.53 4.85
C GLU A 111 4.80 -3.86 5.59
N VAL A 112 3.78 -4.68 5.32
CA VAL A 112 3.58 -5.98 5.97
C VAL A 112 3.14 -7.09 5.03
N ALA A 113 3.43 -8.33 5.42
CA ALA A 113 2.69 -9.50 4.93
C ALA A 113 1.41 -9.70 5.77
N GLY A 114 0.38 -10.31 5.17
CA GLY A 114 -0.90 -10.52 5.85
C GLY A 114 -1.83 -11.47 5.13
N ARG A 115 -3.03 -11.64 5.69
CA ARG A 115 -4.13 -12.45 5.15
C ARG A 115 -5.47 -11.82 5.50
#